data_AF-A0A927WF13-F1
#
_entry.id   AF-A0A927WF13-F1
#
_cell.length_a   1.000
_cell.length_b   1.000
_cell.length_c   1.000
_cell.angle_alpha   90.00
_cell.angle_beta   90.00
_cell.angle_gamma   90.00
#
_symmetry.space_group_name_H-M   'P 1'
#
loop_
_entity.id
_entity.type
_entity.pdbx_description
1 polymer ?
#
loop_
_entity_poly.entity_id
_entity_poly.type
_entity_poly.pdbx_seq_one_letter_code
_entity_poly.pdbx_strand_id
1 'polypeptide(L)'
;MMLAIGGSMDKLSLLSRIRSIYEANSNIMQYLRDLSGSHENSTDDIMISYDFQAGSYIEGYLVNPKWKDKYLERLVRIFEELPGSKKSVFEAGVGEATTLIPFINLLNKDVCSGGGGHILVTSQSRTGFFKEESWQGG
;
A
#
# COMPACT_ATOMS: atom_id res chain seq x y z
N MET A 1 -46.03 1.86 -4.46
CA MET A 1 -45.62 3.16 -5.02
C MET A 1 -44.14 3.06 -5.34
N MET A 2 -43.83 3.01 -6.63
CA MET A 2 -42.47 2.90 -7.15
C MET A 2 -41.82 4.28 -7.04
N LEU A 3 -40.73 4.42 -6.28
CA LEU A 3 -39.93 5.63 -6.26
C LEU A 3 -38.59 5.35 -6.94
N ALA A 4 -38.60 5.57 -8.25
CA ALA A 4 -37.40 5.79 -9.03
C ALA A 4 -36.92 7.22 -8.76
N ILE A 5 -35.91 7.38 -7.91
CA ILE A 5 -35.12 8.60 -7.74
C ILE A 5 -33.68 8.21 -7.37
N GLY A 6 -32.68 8.77 -8.05
CA GLY A 6 -31.32 8.81 -7.51
C GLY A 6 -30.16 8.41 -8.44
N GLY A 7 -30.24 8.61 -9.76
CA GLY A 7 -29.20 8.16 -10.70
C GLY A 7 -27.82 8.86 -10.63
N SER A 8 -27.64 9.96 -9.90
CA SER A 8 -26.34 10.68 -9.87
C SER A 8 -26.09 11.56 -8.64
N MET A 9 -27.14 12.09 -8.02
CA MET A 9 -27.03 12.98 -6.85
C MET A 9 -26.73 12.24 -5.53
N ASP A 10 -26.91 10.92 -5.49
CA ASP A 10 -26.75 10.06 -4.30
C ASP A 10 -25.32 9.51 -4.14
N LYS A 11 -24.64 9.22 -5.26
CA LYS A 11 -23.29 8.63 -5.26
C LYS A 11 -22.20 9.62 -4.85
N LEU A 12 -22.28 10.86 -5.32
CA LEU A 12 -21.31 11.91 -4.97
C LEU A 12 -21.39 12.29 -3.49
N SER A 13 -22.60 12.35 -2.93
CA SER A 13 -22.79 12.57 -1.49
C SER A 13 -22.26 11.41 -0.66
N LEU A 14 -22.47 10.17 -1.12
CA LEU A 14 -21.93 8.98 -0.48
C LEU A 14 -20.39 8.99 -0.46
N LEU A 15 -19.73 9.27 -1.60
CA LEU A 15 -18.27 9.40 -1.66
C LEU A 15 -17.74 10.51 -0.75
N SER A 16 -18.42 11.66 -0.72
CA SER A 16 -18.06 12.77 0.16
C SER A 16 -18.17 12.40 1.65
N ARG A 17 -19.18 11.59 2.00
CA ARG A 17 -19.37 11.08 3.35
C ARG A 17 -18.29 10.07 3.74
N ILE A 18 -17.97 9.14 2.85
CA ILE A 18 -16.91 8.15 3.06
C ILE A 18 -15.56 8.84 3.26
N ARG A 19 -15.24 9.86 2.46
CA ARG A 19 -14.05 10.70 2.63
C ARG A 19 -13.97 11.32 4.02
N SER A 20 -15.08 11.88 4.52
CA SER A 20 -15.12 12.50 5.85
C SER A 20 -14.85 11.49 6.97
N ILE A 21 -15.32 10.25 6.81
CA ILE A 21 -15.10 9.15 7.76
C ILE A 21 -13.63 8.72 7.73
N TYR A 22 -13.03 8.64 6.53
CA TYR A 22 -11.61 8.37 6.37
C TYR A 22 -10.73 9.42 7.04
N GLU A 23 -10.97 10.70 6.76
CA GLU A 23 -10.23 11.83 7.35
C GLU A 23 -10.37 11.87 8.89
N ALA A 24 -11.47 11.35 9.43
CA ALA A 24 -11.69 11.16 10.86
C ALA A 24 -11.03 9.88 11.44
N ASN A 25 -10.18 9.18 10.68
CA ASN A 25 -9.54 7.91 11.04
C ASN A 25 -10.53 6.81 11.48
N SER A 26 -11.75 6.84 10.94
CA SER A 26 -12.79 5.88 11.26
C SER A 26 -12.83 4.73 10.26
N ASN A 27 -13.39 3.58 10.66
CA ASN A 27 -13.40 2.37 9.85
C ASN A 27 -14.43 2.46 8.70
N ILE A 28 -13.95 2.78 7.49
CA ILE A 28 -14.78 2.88 6.27
C ILE A 28 -15.51 1.56 5.99
N MET A 29 -14.85 0.42 6.14
CA MET A 29 -15.45 -0.89 5.85
C MET A 29 -16.63 -1.17 6.78
N GLN A 30 -16.52 -0.81 8.06
CA GLN A 30 -17.63 -0.93 9.00
C GLN A 30 -18.80 -0.05 8.56
N TYR A 31 -18.54 1.20 8.19
CA TYR A 31 -19.57 2.12 7.71
C TYR A 31 -20.32 1.59 6.47
N LEU A 32 -19.59 1.05 5.49
CA LEU A 32 -20.19 0.51 4.27
C LEU A 32 -21.02 -0.76 4.52
N ARG A 33 -20.57 -1.64 5.43
CA ARG A 33 -21.36 -2.79 5.90
C ARG A 33 -22.65 -2.36 6.59
N ASP A 34 -22.56 -1.39 7.49
CA ASP A 34 -23.71 -0.88 8.24
C ASP A 34 -24.74 -0.24 7.31
N LEU A 35 -24.28 0.48 6.27
CA LEU A 35 -25.14 1.12 5.28
C LEU A 35 -25.87 0.09 4.38
N SER A 36 -25.20 -1.00 4.02
CA SER A 36 -25.77 -2.07 3.20
C SER A 36 -26.60 -3.09 3.99
N GLY A 37 -26.52 -3.06 5.32
CA GLY A 37 -27.14 -4.07 6.20
C GLY A 37 -26.48 -5.45 6.07
N SER A 38 -25.27 -5.52 5.53
CA SER A 38 -24.54 -6.76 5.28
C SER A 38 -23.66 -7.16 6.48
N HIS A 39 -23.53 -8.46 6.71
CA HIS A 39 -22.55 -9.00 7.66
C HIS A 39 -21.16 -9.20 7.05
N GLU A 40 -21.04 -9.10 5.73
CA GLU A 40 -19.79 -9.28 4.99
C GLU A 40 -19.47 -8.04 4.14
N ASN A 41 -18.19 -7.82 3.87
CA ASN A 41 -17.75 -6.76 2.95
C ASN A 41 -18.00 -7.21 1.52
N SER A 42 -18.71 -6.40 0.74
CA SER A 42 -18.78 -6.62 -0.70
C SER A 42 -17.44 -6.30 -1.37
N THR A 43 -17.23 -6.81 -2.59
CA THR A 43 -16.06 -6.44 -3.40
C THR A 43 -16.00 -4.93 -3.62
N ASP A 44 -17.13 -4.28 -3.84
CA ASP A 44 -17.20 -2.82 -4.02
C ASP A 44 -16.76 -2.09 -2.75
N ASP A 45 -17.15 -2.55 -1.56
CA ASP A 45 -16.72 -1.93 -0.30
C ASP A 45 -15.20 -2.01 -0.14
N ILE A 46 -14.62 -3.17 -0.49
CA ILE A 46 -13.18 -3.38 -0.46
C ILE A 46 -12.50 -2.41 -1.43
N MET A 47 -12.94 -2.36 -2.69
CA MET A 47 -12.34 -1.49 -3.70
C MET A 47 -12.42 0.00 -3.34
N ILE A 48 -13.59 0.45 -2.85
CA ILE A 48 -13.77 1.83 -2.38
C ILE A 48 -12.78 2.15 -1.25
N SER A 49 -12.60 1.25 -0.29
CA SER A 49 -11.65 1.48 0.80
C SER A 49 -10.20 1.61 0.32
N TYR A 50 -9.80 0.83 -0.69
CA TYR A 50 -8.46 0.92 -1.27
C TYR A 50 -8.26 2.25 -1.99
N ASP A 51 -9.24 2.74 -2.75
CA ASP A 51 -9.14 4.02 -3.45
C ASP A 51 -8.98 5.19 -2.47
N PHE A 52 -9.69 5.16 -1.33
CA PHE A 52 -9.54 6.21 -0.30
C PHE A 52 -8.22 6.12 0.47
N GLN A 53 -7.64 4.93 0.58
CA GLN A 53 -6.35 4.73 1.26
C GLN A 53 -5.15 5.00 0.34
N ALA A 54 -5.35 4.94 -0.97
CA ALA A 54 -4.29 5.11 -1.96
C ALA A 54 -3.63 6.50 -1.85
N GLY A 55 -2.31 6.50 -1.84
CA GLY A 55 -1.47 7.70 -1.76
C GLY A 55 -1.18 8.18 -0.34
N SER A 56 -1.88 7.67 0.68
CA SER A 56 -1.67 8.09 2.07
C SER A 56 -0.28 7.75 2.62
N TYR A 57 0.32 6.63 2.19
CA TYR A 57 1.68 6.27 2.61
C TYR A 57 2.75 7.11 1.91
N ILE A 58 2.54 7.47 0.64
CA ILE A 58 3.36 8.46 -0.09
C ILE A 58 3.24 9.84 0.56
N GLU A 59 2.03 10.30 0.89
CA GLU A 59 1.85 11.58 1.57
C GLU A 59 2.61 11.61 2.91
N GLY A 60 2.44 10.56 3.73
CA GLY A 60 3.19 10.42 4.98
C GLY A 60 4.71 10.36 4.78
N TYR A 61 5.17 9.72 3.71
CA TYR A 61 6.59 9.69 3.33
C TYR A 61 7.13 11.09 3.01
N LEU A 62 6.36 11.92 2.30
CA LEU A 62 6.75 13.27 1.89
C LEU A 62 6.70 14.29 3.04
N VAL A 63 5.77 14.13 3.98
CA VAL A 63 5.58 15.09 5.09
C VAL A 63 6.69 15.02 6.14
N ASN A 64 7.30 13.85 6.37
CA ASN A 64 8.35 13.69 7.39
C ASN A 64 9.53 12.82 6.93
N PRO A 65 10.32 13.30 5.95
CA PRO A 65 11.43 12.53 5.38
C PRO A 65 12.48 12.17 6.45
N LYS A 66 12.77 13.08 7.39
CA LYS A 66 13.78 12.86 8.45
C LYS A 66 13.43 11.70 9.38
N TRP A 67 12.15 11.49 9.68
CA TRP A 67 11.74 10.35 10.50
C TRP A 67 11.92 9.05 9.72
N LYS A 68 11.56 9.04 8.44
CA LYS A 68 11.77 7.89 7.55
C LYS A 68 13.24 7.55 7.37
N ASP A 69 14.11 8.54 7.21
CA ASP A 69 15.55 8.32 7.12
C ASP A 69 16.09 7.60 8.37
N LYS A 70 15.75 8.08 9.57
CA LYS A 70 16.15 7.44 10.83
C LYS A 70 15.60 6.02 10.97
N TYR A 71 14.36 5.81 10.56
CA TYR A 71 13.73 4.48 10.57
C TYR A 71 14.46 3.52 9.62
N LEU A 72 14.76 3.96 8.40
CA LEU A 72 15.49 3.19 7.40
C LEU A 72 16.93 2.89 7.84
N GLU A 73 17.65 3.87 8.40
CA GLU A 73 18.98 3.66 8.97
C GLU A 73 18.96 2.57 10.05
N ARG A 74 17.95 2.57 10.92
CA ARG A 74 17.82 1.56 11.96
C ARG A 74 17.54 0.18 11.37
N LEU A 75 16.66 0.09 10.37
CA LEU A 75 16.38 -1.15 9.66
C LEU A 75 17.62 -1.72 8.98
N VAL A 76 18.40 -0.87 8.29
CA VAL A 76 19.65 -1.29 7.62
C VAL A 76 20.63 -1.85 8.63
N ARG A 77 20.83 -1.19 9.78
CA ARG A 77 21.71 -1.70 10.85
C ARG A 77 21.27 -3.06 11.36
N ILE A 78 19.98 -3.22 11.69
CA ILE A 78 19.44 -4.50 12.15
C ILE A 78 19.64 -5.57 11.08
N PHE A 79 19.35 -5.23 9.82
CA PHE A 79 19.50 -6.16 8.70
C PHE A 79 20.94 -6.64 8.58
N GLU A 80 21.92 -5.74 8.56
CA GLU A 80 23.35 -6.07 8.44
C GLU A 80 23.87 -6.93 9.62
N GLU A 81 23.34 -6.70 10.83
CA GLU A 81 23.66 -7.48 12.04
C GLU A 81 23.11 -8.92 12.00
N LEU A 82 22.14 -9.23 11.13
CA LEU A 82 21.61 -10.60 11.03
C LEU A 82 22.71 -11.59 10.57
N PRO A 83 22.79 -12.79 11.17
CA PRO A 83 23.78 -13.79 10.76
C PRO A 83 23.45 -14.38 9.38
N GLY A 84 24.47 -14.87 8.69
CA GLY A 84 24.32 -15.57 7.41
C GLY A 84 24.34 -14.66 6.17
N SER A 85 24.27 -15.30 4.99
CA SER A 85 24.26 -14.61 3.71
C SER A 85 22.89 -13.99 3.43
N LYS A 86 22.85 -12.70 3.17
CA LYS A 86 21.61 -11.92 2.94
C LYS A 86 21.42 -11.74 1.43
N LYS A 87 20.76 -12.71 0.79
CA LYS A 87 20.58 -12.71 -0.67
C LYS A 87 19.25 -12.12 -1.13
N SER A 88 18.23 -12.17 -0.28
CA SER A 88 16.90 -11.64 -0.57
C SER A 88 16.27 -10.98 0.66
N VAL A 89 15.34 -10.06 0.44
CA VAL A 89 14.49 -9.48 1.49
C VAL A 89 13.01 -9.52 1.09
N PHE A 90 12.11 -9.66 2.06
CA PHE A 90 10.67 -9.66 1.82
C PHE A 90 9.95 -8.74 2.79
N GLU A 91 9.12 -7.82 2.28
CA GLU A 91 8.24 -6.96 3.08
C GLU A 91 6.80 -7.49 2.99
N ALA A 92 6.31 -8.03 4.12
CA ALA A 92 4.90 -8.40 4.25
C ALA A 92 4.04 -7.14 4.34
N GLY A 93 3.08 -6.99 3.42
CA GLY A 93 2.25 -5.79 3.36
C GLY A 93 2.95 -4.57 2.75
N VAL A 94 3.75 -4.77 1.70
CA VAL A 94 4.57 -3.73 1.05
C VAL A 94 3.80 -2.48 0.62
N GLY A 95 2.50 -2.60 0.30
CA GLY A 95 1.66 -1.49 -0.15
C GLY A 95 2.32 -0.70 -1.29
N GLU A 96 2.58 0.58 -1.04
CA GLU A 96 3.20 1.53 -1.97
C GLU A 96 4.74 1.44 -2.04
N ALA A 97 5.35 0.46 -1.36
CA ALA A 97 6.79 0.21 -1.34
C ALA A 97 7.65 1.39 -0.85
N THR A 98 7.06 2.30 -0.07
CA THR A 98 7.73 3.47 0.52
C THR A 98 8.79 3.12 1.57
N THR A 99 8.82 1.85 2.00
CA THR A 99 9.88 1.30 2.87
C THR A 99 10.82 0.39 2.08
N LEU A 100 10.31 -0.62 1.36
CA LEU A 100 11.10 -1.58 0.59
C LEU A 100 12.10 -0.94 -0.38
N ILE A 101 11.64 0.01 -1.20
CA ILE A 101 12.48 0.57 -2.28
C ILE A 101 13.64 1.40 -1.70
N PRO A 102 13.41 2.39 -0.80
CA PRO A 102 14.50 3.10 -0.16
C PRO A 102 15.44 2.18 0.63
N PHE A 103 14.89 1.17 1.31
CA PHE A 103 15.68 0.21 2.07
C PHE A 103 16.66 -0.57 1.16
N ILE A 104 16.20 -1.15 0.06
CA ILE A 104 17.05 -1.86 -0.91
C ILE A 104 18.13 -0.94 -1.50
N ASN A 105 17.80 0.34 -1.73
CA ASN A 105 18.75 1.32 -2.26
C ASN A 105 19.87 1.66 -1.26
N LEU A 106 19.61 1.57 0.04
CA LEU A 106 20.60 1.78 1.10
C LEU A 106 21.48 0.54 1.36
N LEU A 107 21.00 -0.66 0.99
CA LEU A 107 21.74 -1.90 1.17
C LEU A 107 22.89 -2.05 0.16
N ASN A 108 23.99 -2.63 0.65
CA ASN A 108 25.15 -2.94 -0.17
C ASN A 108 24.81 -3.98 -1.27
N LYS A 109 25.61 -4.05 -2.33
CA LYS A 109 25.27 -4.76 -3.59
C LYS A 109 25.10 -6.28 -3.49
N ASP A 110 25.33 -6.88 -2.32
CA ASP A 110 25.22 -8.33 -2.11
C ASP A 110 23.78 -8.85 -1.99
N VAL A 111 22.81 -7.94 -1.79
CA VAL A 111 21.37 -8.27 -1.84
C VAL A 111 20.91 -8.32 -3.29
N CYS A 112 20.57 -9.53 -3.75
CA CYS A 112 20.26 -9.82 -5.15
C CYS A 112 18.81 -9.47 -5.52
N SER A 113 17.89 -9.52 -4.57
CA SER A 113 16.48 -9.21 -4.80
C SER A 113 15.74 -8.76 -3.53
N GLY A 114 14.64 -8.04 -3.71
CA GLY A 114 13.66 -7.76 -2.67
C GLY A 114 12.25 -7.78 -3.23
N GLY A 115 11.26 -8.07 -2.40
CA GLY A 115 9.88 -8.11 -2.86
C GLY A 115 8.84 -8.00 -1.77
N GLY A 116 7.59 -7.92 -2.18
CA GLY A 116 6.41 -7.93 -1.32
C GLY A 116 5.16 -7.96 -2.20
N GLY A 117 4.19 -8.84 -1.90
CA GLY A 117 3.01 -9.03 -2.75
C GLY A 117 3.36 -9.14 -4.25
N HIS A 118 2.81 -8.22 -5.07
CA HIS A 118 3.02 -8.14 -6.52
C HIS A 118 4.30 -7.38 -6.94
N ILE A 119 5.13 -6.94 -5.99
CA ILE A 119 6.33 -6.13 -6.24
C ILE A 119 7.58 -7.01 -6.14
N LEU A 120 8.40 -6.99 -7.18
CA LEU A 120 9.72 -7.61 -7.23
C LEU A 120 10.76 -6.59 -7.68
N VAL A 121 11.89 -6.54 -6.97
CA VAL A 121 13.02 -5.64 -7.22
C VAL A 121 14.27 -6.51 -7.30
N THR A 122 15.09 -6.30 -8.33
CA THR A 122 16.33 -7.07 -8.53
C THR A 122 17.53 -6.14 -8.65
N SER A 123 18.72 -6.63 -8.33
CA SER A 123 19.95 -5.81 -8.41
C SER A 123 20.23 -5.25 -9.82
N GLN A 124 19.68 -5.86 -10.88
CA GLN A 124 19.80 -5.41 -12.27
C GLN A 124 18.88 -4.21 -12.62
N SER A 125 17.83 -3.92 -11.83
CA SER A 125 16.87 -2.85 -12.08
C SER A 125 17.19 -1.53 -11.35
N ARG A 126 18.32 -1.44 -10.62
CA ARG A 126 18.74 -0.22 -9.91
C ARG A 126 18.99 1.00 -10.83
N THR A 127 18.98 0.83 -12.15
CA THR A 127 19.08 1.90 -13.16
C THR A 127 17.93 1.94 -14.17
N GLY A 128 16.85 1.18 -13.98
CA GLY A 128 15.80 1.08 -14.99
C GLY A 128 14.41 1.01 -14.37
N PHE A 129 13.51 1.85 -14.88
CA PHE A 129 12.06 1.74 -14.76
C PHE A 129 11.60 0.28 -14.62
N PHE A 130 10.65 0.06 -13.71
CA PHE A 130 9.94 -1.19 -13.51
C PHE A 130 9.57 -1.82 -14.87
N LYS A 131 10.19 -2.94 -15.21
CA LYS A 131 9.63 -3.85 -16.21
C LYS A 131 8.60 -4.69 -15.48
N GLU A 132 7.33 -4.49 -15.81
CA GLU A 132 6.28 -5.46 -15.51
C GLU A 132 6.65 -6.77 -16.23
N GLU A 133 7.07 -7.78 -15.47
CA GLU A 133 7.09 -9.15 -15.97
C GLU A 133 5.81 -9.84 -15.52
N SER A 134 4.90 -10.02 -16.47
CA SER A 134 3.67 -10.79 -16.33
C SER A 134 4.02 -12.26 -16.01
N TRP A 135 3.52 -12.76 -14.89
CA TRP A 135 3.60 -14.18 -14.53
C TRP A 135 2.85 -15.01 -15.58
N GLN A 136 3.58 -15.79 -16.39
CA GLN A 136 3.00 -16.86 -17.20
C GLN A 136 3.13 -18.16 -16.41
N GLY A 137 2.03 -18.56 -15.77
CA GLY A 137 1.95 -19.78 -14.98
C GLY A 137 2.27 -21.03 -15.78
N GLY A 138 3.00 -21.94 -15.15
CA GLY A 138 3.21 -23.33 -15.57
C GLY A 138 2.55 -24.30 -14.62
#